data_AF-A0AAN8GY41-F1
#
_entry.id   AF-A0AAN8GY41-F1
#
_cell.length_a   1.000
_cell.length_b   1.000
_cell.length_c   1.000
_cell.angle_alpha   90.00
_cell.angle_beta   90.00
_cell.angle_gamma   90.00
#
_symmetry.space_group_name_H-M   'P 1'
#
loop_
_entity.id
_entity.type
_entity.pdbx_description
1 polymer ?
#
loop_
_entity_poly.entity_id
_entity_poly.type
_entity_poly.pdbx_seq_one_letter_code
_entity_poly.pdbx_strand_id
1 'polypeptide(L)'
;MAPTDNQKKDHKFVAKAGNWKKPQNTLHSVKKRKWVADNKVFEGSVKEGQGFALKRKEKVKHEYNKLLRKEKRTPASKALYKEEYPEHLRHLYVAEAEKLRNEAWTHRLNRTKQRLLGQEKREETAEHDEDDAPAEAAEPLPEDAGGSEQTDAGPVNSEPAAPSETDGLPMSNRMRKKMQKKTSYEKTKEEFESVEEKRKKKKEEFLTDKQQRDEAIKKYKQKKEETFQILSKKTKKGQPNLNLQMEYLLQKITQGAGK
;
A
#
# COMPACT_ATOMS: atom_id res chain seq x y z
N MET A 1 -19.67 56.59 -2.58
CA MET A 1 -19.91 56.54 -1.12
C MET A 1 -19.34 55.24 -0.59
N ALA A 2 -18.44 55.30 0.40
CA ALA A 2 -17.87 54.12 1.05
C ALA A 2 -18.70 53.76 2.29
N PRO A 3 -19.00 52.48 2.58
CA PRO A 3 -19.66 52.12 3.83
C PRO A 3 -18.63 52.09 4.97
N THR A 4 -18.91 52.89 6.00
CA THR A 4 -18.17 53.00 7.26
C THR A 4 -18.55 51.89 8.23
N ASP A 5 -17.52 51.40 8.91
CA ASP A 5 -17.48 51.00 10.33
C ASP A 5 -18.39 49.85 10.82
N ASN A 6 -17.80 48.66 11.00
CA ASN A 6 -18.39 47.55 11.74
C ASN A 6 -17.74 47.45 13.12
N GLN A 7 -18.44 48.00 14.10
CA GLN A 7 -18.14 47.91 15.53
C GLN A 7 -18.07 46.43 15.98
N LYS A 8 -16.91 45.99 16.46
CA LYS A 8 -16.76 44.68 17.12
C LYS A 8 -17.28 44.78 18.55
N LYS A 9 -18.28 43.97 18.89
CA LYS A 9 -18.77 43.83 20.27
C LYS A 9 -17.80 42.96 21.06
N ASP A 10 -17.07 43.56 21.98
CA ASP A 10 -16.25 42.85 22.96
C ASP A 10 -17.14 42.21 24.03
N HIS A 11 -17.40 40.91 23.90
CA HIS A 11 -17.99 40.14 24.99
C HIS A 11 -16.94 39.88 26.06
N LYS A 12 -16.92 40.72 27.11
CA LYS A 12 -16.17 40.44 28.35
C LYS A 12 -16.71 39.16 28.99
N PHE A 13 -15.86 38.14 29.06
CA PHE A 13 -16.12 36.91 29.79
C PHE A 13 -16.12 37.20 31.29
N VAL A 14 -17.30 37.13 31.93
CA VAL A 14 -17.42 37.22 33.39
C VAL A 14 -17.13 35.83 33.96
N ALA A 15 -15.96 35.68 34.60
CA ALA A 15 -15.60 34.46 35.30
C ALA A 15 -16.53 34.26 36.50
N LYS A 16 -17.36 33.21 36.45
CA LYS A 16 -18.20 32.77 37.56
C LYS A 16 -17.29 32.22 38.66
N ALA A 17 -17.29 32.85 39.83
CA ALA A 17 -16.52 32.44 41.00
C ALA A 17 -17.00 31.07 41.49
N GLY A 18 -16.36 30.01 40.98
CA GLY A 18 -16.51 28.64 41.45
C GLY A 18 -15.69 28.43 42.72
N ASN A 19 -16.38 28.00 43.77
CA ASN A 19 -15.88 27.81 45.12
C ASN A 19 -14.80 26.70 45.18
N TRP A 20 -13.52 27.05 45.04
CA TRP A 20 -12.41 26.11 45.24
C TRP A 20 -12.09 25.98 46.73
N LYS A 21 -12.69 25.00 47.39
CA LYS A 21 -12.24 24.58 48.72
C LYS A 21 -10.86 23.95 48.60
N LYS A 22 -9.83 24.62 49.13
CA LYS A 22 -8.50 24.06 49.35
C LYS A 22 -8.57 23.03 50.48
N PRO A 23 -7.99 21.82 50.36
CA PRO A 23 -7.86 20.93 51.51
C PRO A 23 -6.80 21.50 52.47
N GLN A 24 -7.08 21.39 53.77
CA GLN A 24 -6.17 21.85 54.82
C GLN A 24 -4.90 20.99 54.87
N ASN A 25 -3.79 21.69 55.12
CA ASN A 25 -2.46 21.14 55.37
C ASN A 25 -2.46 20.14 56.53
N THR A 26 -1.95 18.93 56.30
CA THR A 26 -1.45 18.05 57.36
C THR A 26 0.06 18.28 57.49
N LEU A 27 0.46 18.91 58.59
CA LEU A 27 1.85 19.09 59.01
C LEU A 27 2.57 17.72 59.08
N HIS A 28 3.39 17.43 58.08
CA HIS A 28 4.43 16.41 58.17
C HIS A 28 5.76 17.10 57.84
N SER A 29 6.69 17.01 58.78
CA SER A 29 8.08 17.47 58.74
C SER A 29 8.61 17.87 57.35
N VAL A 30 8.86 19.17 57.16
CA VAL A 30 9.50 19.70 55.96
C VAL A 30 10.95 19.23 55.92
N LYS A 31 11.18 18.02 55.38
CA LYS A 31 12.49 17.65 54.87
C LYS A 31 12.82 18.66 53.78
N LYS A 32 13.84 19.51 53.99
CA LYS A 32 14.31 20.45 52.97
C LYS A 32 14.56 19.67 51.68
N ARG A 33 13.83 19.98 50.61
CA ARG A 33 14.07 19.37 49.29
C ARG A 33 15.52 19.65 48.93
N LYS A 34 16.30 18.59 48.70
CA LYS A 34 17.64 18.74 48.14
C LYS A 34 17.53 19.44 46.80
N TRP A 35 18.37 20.45 46.56
CA TRP A 35 18.42 21.13 45.27
C TRP A 35 18.80 20.12 44.20
N VAL A 36 17.86 19.82 43.29
CA VAL A 36 18.10 18.96 42.14
C VAL A 36 18.40 19.90 40.99
N ALA A 37 19.59 19.80 40.41
CA ALA A 37 19.95 20.59 39.23
C ALA A 37 18.88 20.40 38.14
N ASP A 38 18.47 21.48 37.47
CA ASP A 38 17.35 21.49 36.51
C ASP A 38 17.51 20.42 35.41
N ASN A 39 18.76 20.07 35.07
CA ASN A 39 19.10 19.05 34.09
C ASN A 39 18.80 17.59 34.53
N LYS A 40 18.42 17.37 35.79
CA LYS A 40 18.10 16.04 36.38
C LYS A 40 16.61 15.84 36.65
N VAL A 41 15.77 16.80 36.31
CA VAL A 41 14.32 16.64 36.38
C VAL A 41 13.88 15.82 35.16
N PHE A 42 13.60 14.54 35.37
CA PHE A 42 12.99 13.70 34.35
C PHE A 42 11.63 14.31 33.97
N GLU A 43 11.53 14.80 32.73
CA GLU A 43 10.28 15.35 32.20
C GLU A 43 9.29 14.20 31.94
N GLY A 44 8.51 13.88 32.98
CA GLY A 44 7.43 12.88 32.93
C GLY A 44 7.27 12.13 34.25
N SER A 45 6.15 11.43 34.40
CA SER A 45 5.99 10.46 35.48
C SER A 45 6.69 9.15 35.11
N VAL A 46 7.71 8.75 35.87
CA VAL A 46 8.37 7.43 35.70
C VAL A 46 7.36 6.28 35.84
N LYS A 47 6.31 6.46 36.65
CA LYS A 47 5.23 5.47 36.85
C LYS A 47 4.36 5.25 35.61
N GLU A 48 4.26 6.24 34.73
CA GLU A 48 3.40 6.16 33.54
C GLU A 48 4.16 5.78 32.27
N GLY A 49 5.51 5.73 32.30
CA GLY A 49 6.34 5.41 31.13
C GLY A 49 6.23 6.43 29.98
N GLN A 50 5.61 7.58 30.22
CA GLN A 50 5.09 8.51 29.20
C GLN A 50 5.74 9.90 29.24
N GLY A 51 7.00 10.01 29.66
CA GLY A 51 7.71 11.31 29.66
C GLY A 51 8.26 11.70 28.29
N PHE A 52 9.54 11.38 28.09
CA PHE A 52 10.31 11.74 26.90
C PHE A 52 9.71 11.25 25.58
N ALA A 53 9.15 10.03 25.55
CA ALA A 53 8.51 9.46 24.37
C ALA A 53 7.25 10.23 23.95
N LEU A 54 6.43 10.66 24.92
CA LEU A 54 5.23 11.46 24.65
C LEU A 54 5.62 12.85 24.16
N LYS A 55 6.59 13.49 24.80
CA LYS A 55 7.10 14.81 24.37
C LYS A 55 7.71 14.76 22.97
N ARG A 56 8.43 13.69 22.60
CA ARG A 56 8.88 13.47 21.21
C ARG A 56 7.71 13.30 20.25
N LYS A 57 6.71 12.49 20.60
CA LYS A 57 5.49 12.31 19.78
C LYS A 57 4.75 13.63 19.57
N GLU A 58 4.63 14.45 20.60
CA GLU A 58 4.02 15.77 20.52
C GLU A 58 4.83 16.74 19.67
N LYS A 59 6.16 16.75 19.81
CA LYS A 59 7.05 17.54 18.95
C LYS A 59 6.91 17.14 17.48
N VAL A 60 6.96 15.84 17.16
CA VAL A 60 6.76 15.33 15.80
C VAL A 60 5.38 15.73 15.26
N LYS A 61 4.32 15.58 16.06
CA LYS A 61 2.96 16.02 15.70
C LYS A 61 2.89 17.52 15.44
N HIS A 62 3.56 18.32 16.26
CA HIS A 62 3.62 19.77 16.11
C HIS A 62 4.36 20.17 14.84
N GLU A 63 5.51 19.56 14.55
CA GLU A 63 6.29 19.79 13.33
C GLU A 63 5.50 19.40 12.08
N TYR A 64 4.81 18.26 12.09
CA TYR A 64 3.91 17.86 11.01
C TYR A 64 2.78 18.88 10.78
N ASN A 65 2.10 19.29 11.86
CA ASN A 65 1.05 20.30 11.77
C ASN A 65 1.59 21.68 11.33
N LYS A 66 2.83 22.01 11.69
CA LYS A 66 3.53 23.22 11.24
C LYS A 66 3.79 23.17 9.73
N LEU A 67 4.20 22.02 9.19
CA LEU A 67 4.34 21.81 7.75
C LEU A 67 3.01 21.94 7.03
N LEU A 68 1.94 21.28 7.52
CA LEU A 68 0.59 21.41 6.98
C LEU A 68 0.08 22.86 6.99
N ARG A 69 0.39 23.63 8.04
CA ARG A 69 0.04 25.06 8.10
C ARG A 69 0.80 25.88 7.09
N LYS A 70 2.08 25.56 6.83
CA LYS A 70 2.89 26.24 5.80
C LYS A 70 2.36 25.93 4.40
N GLU A 71 2.11 24.65 4.10
CA GLU A 71 1.52 24.20 2.84
C GLU A 71 0.16 24.85 2.57
N LYS A 72 -0.70 24.99 3.58
CA LYS A 72 -2.00 25.68 3.43
C LYS A 72 -1.89 27.20 3.26
N ARG A 73 -0.82 27.81 3.79
CA ARG A 73 -0.62 29.27 3.73
C ARG A 73 0.05 29.72 2.44
N THR A 74 0.89 28.87 1.86
CA THR A 74 1.30 29.04 0.47
C THR A 74 0.16 28.51 -0.40
N PRO A 75 -0.63 29.33 -1.12
CA PRO A 75 -1.46 28.75 -2.16
C PRO A 75 -0.50 27.99 -3.06
N ALA A 76 -0.64 26.66 -3.16
CA ALA A 76 0.17 25.85 -4.06
C ALA A 76 0.15 26.61 -5.39
N SER A 77 1.30 27.15 -5.79
CA SER A 77 1.42 27.86 -7.06
C SER A 77 0.93 26.86 -8.06
N LYS A 78 -0.32 27.04 -8.53
CA LYS A 78 -0.97 26.11 -9.45
C LYS A 78 0.08 25.83 -10.49
N ALA A 79 0.56 24.59 -10.58
CA ALA A 79 1.61 24.25 -11.53
C ALA A 79 1.11 24.79 -12.87
N LEU A 80 1.71 25.90 -13.32
CA LEU A 80 1.25 26.63 -14.50
C LEU A 80 1.38 25.71 -15.72
N TYR A 81 2.26 24.72 -15.61
CA TYR A 81 2.24 23.48 -16.34
C TYR A 81 1.40 22.44 -15.59
N LYS A 82 0.12 22.32 -15.94
CA LYS A 82 -0.47 21.00 -15.97
C LYS A 82 0.13 20.32 -17.19
N GLU A 83 1.07 19.42 -16.95
CA GLU A 83 1.55 18.47 -17.95
C GLU A 83 0.37 17.58 -18.39
N GLU A 84 -0.53 18.14 -19.18
CA GLU A 84 -1.53 17.40 -19.93
C GLU A 84 -0.81 16.84 -21.15
N TYR A 85 -0.02 15.80 -20.89
CA TYR A 85 0.64 15.04 -21.93
C TYR A 85 -0.41 14.51 -22.90
N PRO A 86 -0.17 14.61 -24.23
CA PRO A 86 -1.06 14.05 -25.22
C PRO A 86 -1.42 12.59 -24.91
N GLU A 87 -2.72 12.26 -24.92
CA GLU A 87 -3.27 11.01 -24.40
C GLU A 87 -2.55 9.75 -24.93
N HIS A 88 -2.16 9.76 -26.21
CA HIS A 88 -1.44 8.66 -26.87
C HIS A 88 -0.01 8.38 -26.34
N LEU A 89 0.65 9.36 -25.70
CA LEU A 89 2.01 9.25 -25.16
C LEU A 89 2.02 8.99 -23.65
N ARG A 90 0.84 9.06 -23.01
CA ARG A 90 0.69 8.79 -21.58
C ARG A 90 1.25 7.43 -21.18
N HIS A 91 1.18 6.44 -22.07
CA HIS A 91 1.71 5.09 -21.82
C HIS A 91 3.23 5.05 -21.69
N LEU A 92 3.97 5.82 -22.50
CA LEU A 92 5.43 5.88 -22.42
C LEU A 92 5.87 6.52 -21.10
N TYR A 93 5.23 7.62 -20.72
CA TYR A 93 5.53 8.30 -19.46
C TYR A 93 5.17 7.47 -18.22
N VAL A 94 4.03 6.77 -18.25
CA VAL A 94 3.66 5.86 -17.16
C VAL A 94 4.66 4.70 -17.07
N ALA A 95 5.10 4.15 -18.20
CA ALA A 95 6.11 3.08 -18.22
C ALA A 95 7.47 3.56 -17.67
N GLU A 96 7.91 4.76 -18.03
CA GLU A 96 9.14 5.35 -17.49
C GLU A 96 9.04 5.58 -15.98
N ALA A 97 7.92 6.14 -15.50
CA ALA A 97 7.68 6.34 -14.08
C ALA A 97 7.64 5.03 -13.28
N GLU A 98 7.05 3.97 -13.84
CA GLU A 98 7.02 2.63 -13.23
C GLU A 98 8.42 2.02 -13.17
N LYS A 99 9.22 2.14 -14.24
CA LYS A 99 10.61 1.69 -14.27
C LYS A 99 11.44 2.37 -13.17
N LEU A 100 11.35 3.69 -13.08
CA LEU A 100 12.03 4.50 -12.04
C LEU A 100 11.60 4.08 -10.62
N ARG A 101 10.32 3.76 -10.43
CA ARG A 101 9.81 3.25 -9.15
C ARG A 101 10.37 1.88 -8.81
N ASN A 102 10.43 0.97 -9.78
CA ASN A 102 10.98 -0.37 -9.61
C ASN A 102 12.48 -0.30 -9.30
N GLU A 103 13.23 0.54 -10.00
CA GLU A 103 14.66 0.79 -9.74
C GLU A 103 14.88 1.38 -8.34
N ALA A 104 14.11 2.38 -7.93
CA ALA A 104 14.21 2.93 -6.59
C ALA A 104 13.89 1.87 -5.50
N TRP A 105 12.95 0.97 -5.79
CA TRP A 105 12.61 -0.14 -4.90
C TRP A 105 13.74 -1.18 -4.84
N THR A 106 14.33 -1.58 -5.96
CA THR A 106 15.47 -2.51 -5.98
C THR A 106 16.69 -1.90 -5.31
N HIS A 107 17.01 -0.62 -5.57
CA HIS A 107 18.09 0.08 -4.87
C HIS A 107 17.85 0.15 -3.35
N ARG A 108 16.60 0.39 -2.91
CA ARG A 108 16.26 0.35 -1.49
C ARG A 108 16.52 -1.04 -0.90
N LEU A 109 16.09 -2.10 -1.58
CA LEU A 109 16.32 -3.48 -1.14
C LEU A 109 17.79 -3.85 -1.10
N ASN A 110 18.54 -3.47 -2.14
CA ASN A 110 19.98 -3.73 -2.21
C ASN A 110 20.72 -2.98 -1.10
N ARG A 111 20.31 -1.74 -0.80
CA ARG A 111 20.86 -0.98 0.34
C ARG A 111 20.55 -1.65 1.67
N THR A 112 19.37 -2.23 1.86
CA THR A 112 19.06 -2.98 3.09
C THR A 112 19.85 -4.27 3.17
N LYS A 113 20.01 -5.00 2.06
CA LYS A 113 20.82 -6.22 1.98
C LYS A 113 22.29 -5.94 2.29
N GLN A 114 22.86 -4.86 1.74
CA GLN A 114 24.23 -4.45 2.03
C GLN A 114 24.45 -4.06 3.50
N ARG A 115 23.44 -3.48 4.16
CA ARG A 115 23.52 -3.18 5.60
C ARG A 115 23.51 -4.43 6.47
N LEU A 116 22.71 -5.44 6.09
CA LEU A 116 22.69 -6.72 6.77
C LEU A 116 23.99 -7.50 6.56
N LEU A 117 24.45 -7.59 5.31
CA LEU A 117 25.72 -8.26 4.96
C LEU A 117 26.93 -7.59 5.65
N GLY A 118 26.91 -6.27 5.80
CA GLY A 118 27.94 -5.54 6.54
C GLY A 118 27.85 -5.69 8.07
N GLN A 119 26.70 -6.10 8.61
CA GLN A 119 26.56 -6.48 10.03
C GLN A 119 27.06 -7.90 10.26
N GLU A 120 26.68 -8.85 9.39
CA GLU A 120 27.14 -10.24 9.42
C GLU A 120 28.68 -10.32 9.28
N LYS A 121 29.27 -9.57 8.34
CA LYS A 121 30.74 -9.52 8.19
C LYS A 121 31.44 -8.91 9.41
N ARG A 122 30.78 -8.01 10.16
CA ARG A 122 31.36 -7.39 11.37
C ARG A 122 31.23 -8.30 12.60
N GLU A 123 30.19 -9.12 12.64
CA GLU A 123 30.01 -10.17 13.65
C GLU A 123 31.02 -11.30 13.39
N GLU A 124 31.21 -11.73 12.15
CA GLU A 124 32.16 -12.80 11.77
C GLU A 124 33.64 -12.41 12.00
N THR A 125 34.01 -11.14 11.81
CA THR A 125 35.37 -10.64 12.13
C THR A 125 35.61 -10.39 13.63
N ALA A 126 34.55 -10.29 14.45
CA ALA A 126 34.70 -10.10 15.90
C ALA A 126 34.98 -11.41 16.66
N GLU A 127 34.88 -12.55 15.99
CA GLU A 127 35.16 -13.88 16.55
C GLU A 127 36.56 -14.40 16.18
N HIS A 128 37.38 -13.61 15.47
CA HIS A 128 38.68 -14.06 14.94
C HIS A 128 39.79 -12.99 15.01
N ASP A 129 39.90 -12.28 16.13
CA ASP A 129 41.06 -11.43 16.44
C ASP A 129 41.46 -11.63 17.93
N GLU A 130 42.07 -12.77 18.22
CA GLU A 130 43.19 -12.81 19.19
C GLU A 130 44.40 -13.44 18.47
N ASP A 131 45.51 -12.70 18.52
CA ASP A 131 46.91 -13.07 18.24
C ASP A 131 47.50 -12.91 16.81
N ASP A 132 48.18 -11.76 16.67
CA ASP A 132 49.47 -11.48 16.03
C ASP A 132 49.77 -11.82 14.54
N ALA A 133 50.33 -10.82 13.84
CA ALA A 133 50.92 -10.90 12.49
C ALA A 133 52.46 -11.09 12.56
N PRO A 134 53.26 -11.17 11.47
CA PRO A 134 53.00 -11.33 10.02
C PRO A 134 53.91 -12.38 9.31
N ALA A 135 53.72 -12.59 7.99
CA ALA A 135 54.77 -12.74 6.93
C ALA A 135 54.53 -13.84 5.86
N GLU A 136 54.57 -13.39 4.61
CA GLU A 136 55.00 -14.01 3.34
C GLU A 136 54.62 -15.45 2.88
N ALA A 137 54.17 -15.47 1.62
CA ALA A 137 54.54 -16.36 0.51
C ALA A 137 53.58 -17.50 0.08
N ALA A 138 53.33 -17.46 -1.24
CA ALA A 138 53.08 -18.56 -2.17
C ALA A 138 51.68 -19.21 -2.26
N GLU A 139 50.99 -18.91 -3.35
CA GLU A 139 50.14 -19.88 -4.09
C GLU A 139 51.02 -21.06 -4.58
N PRO A 140 50.51 -22.31 -4.71
CA PRO A 140 49.59 -22.66 -5.81
C PRO A 140 48.51 -23.73 -5.50
N LEU A 141 47.48 -23.73 -6.35
CA LEU A 141 46.54 -24.85 -6.56
C LEU A 141 47.27 -26.15 -6.94
N PRO A 142 46.63 -27.31 -6.73
CA PRO A 142 46.46 -28.19 -7.89
C PRO A 142 45.07 -28.84 -8.01
N GLU A 143 44.82 -29.17 -9.27
CA GLU A 143 43.70 -29.87 -9.88
C GLU A 143 43.99 -31.39 -9.86
N ASP A 144 42.99 -32.24 -9.59
CA ASP A 144 42.80 -33.61 -10.16
C ASP A 144 41.47 -34.17 -9.63
N ALA A 145 40.41 -34.41 -10.41
CA ALA A 145 40.15 -35.44 -11.44
C ALA A 145 39.62 -36.78 -10.90
N GLY A 146 38.55 -37.27 -11.57
CA GLY A 146 38.07 -38.66 -11.56
C GLY A 146 37.18 -39.03 -10.37
N GLY A 147 35.98 -39.61 -10.51
CA GLY A 147 35.29 -40.17 -11.65
C GLY A 147 34.11 -40.99 -11.13
N SER A 148 32.95 -40.84 -11.78
CA SER A 148 32.05 -41.91 -12.20
C SER A 148 31.57 -42.95 -11.17
N GLU A 149 30.25 -43.03 -10.95
CA GLU A 149 29.49 -44.16 -11.50
C GLU A 149 27.96 -43.91 -11.46
N GLN A 150 27.34 -44.25 -12.58
CA GLN A 150 25.90 -44.29 -12.79
C GLN A 150 25.32 -45.53 -12.11
N THR A 151 24.14 -45.41 -11.51
CA THR A 151 23.15 -46.49 -11.58
C THR A 151 21.82 -45.92 -12.03
N ASP A 152 21.50 -46.27 -13.27
CA ASP A 152 20.18 -46.29 -13.88
C ASP A 152 19.24 -47.23 -13.13
N ALA A 153 18.01 -46.76 -12.85
CA ALA A 153 16.85 -47.61 -12.65
C ALA A 153 15.57 -46.77 -12.79
N GLY A 154 15.01 -46.79 -13.99
CA GLY A 154 13.60 -47.00 -14.32
C GLY A 154 12.47 -46.42 -13.42
N PRO A 155 11.49 -45.71 -14.01
CA PRO A 155 10.34 -45.17 -13.29
C PRO A 155 9.30 -46.27 -13.02
N VAL A 156 9.09 -46.60 -11.75
CA VAL A 156 7.96 -47.45 -11.35
C VAL A 156 6.84 -46.54 -10.86
N ASN A 157 5.82 -46.38 -11.71
CA ASN A 157 4.50 -45.93 -11.33
C ASN A 157 4.01 -46.73 -10.11
N SER A 158 3.71 -46.04 -9.02
CA SER A 158 2.88 -46.59 -7.95
C SER A 158 1.56 -45.84 -7.95
N GLU A 159 0.51 -46.56 -8.33
CA GLU A 159 -0.88 -46.21 -8.15
C GLU A 159 -1.19 -45.73 -6.72
N PRO A 160 -2.22 -44.90 -6.54
CA PRO A 160 -2.61 -44.39 -5.23
C PRO A 160 -3.15 -45.51 -4.36
N ALA A 161 -2.35 -45.92 -3.37
CA ALA A 161 -2.79 -46.77 -2.29
C ALA A 161 -3.94 -46.07 -1.52
N ALA A 162 -5.09 -46.74 -1.50
CA ALA A 162 -6.21 -46.47 -0.63
C ALA A 162 -5.74 -46.40 0.84
N PRO A 163 -6.39 -45.57 1.69
CA PRO A 163 -5.93 -45.29 3.03
C PRO A 163 -5.99 -46.56 3.89
N SER A 164 -4.83 -47.01 4.35
CA SER A 164 -4.71 -48.06 5.35
C SER A 164 -5.45 -47.64 6.62
N GLU A 165 -6.44 -48.44 6.98
CA GLU A 165 -7.10 -48.45 8.29
C GLU A 165 -6.06 -48.81 9.36
N THR A 166 -5.43 -47.80 9.95
CA THR A 166 -4.69 -47.99 11.20
C THR A 166 -5.70 -47.95 12.33
N ASP A 167 -5.87 -49.10 12.99
CA ASP A 167 -6.51 -49.27 14.30
C ASP A 167 -5.96 -48.26 15.32
N GLY A 168 -6.56 -47.07 15.34
CA GLY A 168 -6.29 -46.01 16.28
C GLY A 168 -7.55 -45.76 17.08
N LEU A 169 -7.47 -45.90 18.41
CA LEU A 169 -8.51 -45.47 19.34
C LEU A 169 -9.13 -44.14 18.88
N PRO A 170 -10.47 -44.00 18.87
CA PRO A 170 -11.13 -42.82 18.32
C PRO A 170 -10.60 -41.57 19.04
N MET A 171 -9.78 -40.78 18.34
CA MET A 171 -9.16 -39.59 18.90
C MET A 171 -10.22 -38.74 19.58
N SER A 172 -10.04 -38.48 20.87
CA SER A 172 -10.99 -37.69 21.64
C SER A 172 -11.27 -36.37 20.93
N ASN A 173 -12.50 -35.88 21.02
CA ASN A 173 -12.92 -34.61 20.40
C ASN A 173 -12.01 -33.43 20.81
N ARG A 174 -11.35 -33.53 21.96
CA ARG A 174 -10.38 -32.56 22.47
C ARG A 174 -9.06 -32.56 21.68
N MET A 175 -8.55 -33.72 21.25
CA MET A 175 -7.32 -33.82 20.46
C MET A 175 -7.52 -33.38 19.01
N ARG A 176 -8.63 -33.78 18.38
CA ARG A 176 -9.01 -33.28 17.04
C ARG A 176 -9.09 -31.76 17.01
N LYS A 177 -9.72 -31.14 18.02
CA LYS A 177 -9.80 -29.67 18.14
C LYS A 177 -8.46 -28.99 18.43
N LYS A 178 -7.41 -29.71 18.87
CA LYS A 178 -6.06 -29.15 19.00
C LYS A 178 -5.28 -29.23 17.69
N MET A 179 -5.38 -30.35 16.96
CA MET A 179 -4.70 -30.50 15.66
C MET A 179 -5.31 -29.64 14.56
N GLN A 180 -6.61 -29.35 14.62
CA GLN A 180 -7.26 -28.43 13.69
C GLN A 180 -7.01 -26.94 13.98
N LYS A 181 -6.34 -26.59 15.09
CA LYS A 181 -5.98 -25.20 15.38
C LYS A 181 -4.74 -24.83 14.58
N LYS A 182 -4.95 -24.01 13.55
CA LYS A 182 -3.87 -23.40 12.79
C LYS A 182 -2.98 -22.55 13.69
N THR A 183 -1.68 -22.63 13.45
CA THR A 183 -0.69 -21.80 14.13
C THR A 183 -0.88 -20.33 13.73
N SER A 184 -0.34 -19.41 14.52
CA SER A 184 -0.37 -17.97 14.20
C SER A 184 0.21 -17.70 12.80
N TYR A 185 1.32 -18.37 12.47
CA TYR A 185 2.02 -18.19 11.20
C TYR A 185 1.19 -18.71 10.01
N GLU A 186 0.60 -19.90 10.13
CA GLU A 186 -0.32 -20.44 9.12
C GLU A 186 -1.48 -19.49 8.83
N LYS A 187 -2.09 -18.92 9.87
CA LYS A 187 -3.17 -17.93 9.71
C LYS A 187 -2.69 -16.71 8.92
N THR A 188 -1.52 -16.17 9.25
CA THR A 188 -0.98 -15.01 8.52
C THR A 188 -0.66 -15.31 7.06
N LYS A 189 -0.21 -16.55 6.76
CA LYS A 189 0.06 -16.98 5.39
C LYS A 189 -1.24 -17.11 4.58
N GLU A 190 -2.25 -17.75 5.14
CA GLU A 190 -3.58 -17.88 4.50
C GLU A 190 -4.25 -16.52 4.29
N GLU A 191 -4.13 -15.60 5.25
CA GLU A 191 -4.64 -14.24 5.10
C GLU A 191 -3.95 -13.53 3.94
N PHE A 192 -2.64 -13.67 3.80
CA PHE A 192 -1.89 -13.09 2.68
C PHE A 192 -2.37 -13.63 1.33
N GLU A 193 -2.46 -14.96 1.19
CA GLU A 193 -2.96 -15.61 -0.01
C GLU A 193 -4.40 -15.16 -0.35
N SER A 194 -5.28 -15.09 0.66
CA SER A 194 -6.65 -14.61 0.49
C SER A 194 -6.73 -13.15 0.02
N VAL A 195 -5.79 -12.30 0.47
CA VAL A 195 -5.70 -10.90 0.06
C VAL A 195 -5.21 -10.80 -1.38
N GLU A 196 -4.25 -11.64 -1.78
CA GLU A 196 -3.80 -11.70 -3.17
C GLU A 196 -4.91 -12.16 -4.11
N GLU A 197 -5.64 -13.22 -3.77
CA GLU A 197 -6.78 -13.69 -4.56
C GLU A 197 -7.85 -12.63 -4.71
N LYS A 198 -8.21 -11.93 -3.64
CA LYS A 198 -9.17 -10.81 -3.69
C LYS A 198 -8.67 -9.70 -4.61
N ARG A 199 -7.37 -9.41 -4.62
CA ARG A 199 -6.78 -8.42 -5.54
C ARG A 199 -6.81 -8.91 -6.99
N LYS A 200 -6.54 -10.19 -7.25
CA LYS A 200 -6.60 -10.80 -8.58
C LYS A 200 -8.04 -10.77 -9.12
N LYS A 201 -9.01 -11.24 -8.34
CA LYS A 201 -10.44 -11.18 -8.67
C LYS A 201 -10.91 -9.76 -9.00
N LYS A 202 -10.56 -8.78 -8.15
CA LYS A 202 -10.87 -7.36 -8.43
C LYS A 202 -10.23 -6.82 -9.72
N LYS A 203 -9.02 -7.26 -10.06
CA LYS A 203 -8.35 -6.85 -11.31
C LYS A 203 -9.02 -7.50 -12.52
N GLU A 204 -9.38 -8.78 -12.42
CA GLU A 204 -10.10 -9.51 -13.47
C GLU A 204 -11.47 -8.90 -13.71
N GLU A 205 -12.26 -8.68 -12.66
CA GLU A 205 -13.57 -7.99 -12.72
C GLU A 205 -13.44 -6.61 -13.37
N PHE A 206 -12.44 -5.82 -12.97
CA PHE A 206 -12.20 -4.51 -13.57
C PHE A 206 -11.88 -4.61 -15.06
N LEU A 207 -11.10 -5.61 -15.47
CA LEU A 207 -10.72 -5.81 -16.87
C LEU A 207 -11.92 -6.24 -17.72
N THR A 208 -12.77 -7.14 -17.20
CA THR A 208 -13.99 -7.56 -17.88
C THR A 208 -14.98 -6.41 -18.00
N ASP A 209 -15.20 -5.64 -16.93
CA ASP A 209 -16.07 -4.47 -16.95
C ASP A 209 -15.60 -3.42 -17.95
N LYS A 210 -14.28 -3.21 -18.04
CA LYS A 210 -13.69 -2.30 -19.02
C LYS A 210 -13.95 -2.77 -20.44
N GLN A 211 -13.73 -4.05 -20.73
CA GLN A 211 -14.01 -4.64 -22.05
C GLN A 211 -15.49 -4.50 -22.40
N GLN A 212 -16.41 -4.79 -21.48
CA GLN A 212 -17.84 -4.63 -21.70
C GLN A 212 -18.22 -3.18 -22.01
N ARG A 213 -17.66 -2.20 -21.29
CA ARG A 213 -17.87 -0.78 -21.57
C ARG A 213 -17.35 -0.41 -22.97
N ASP A 214 -16.13 -0.82 -23.30
CA ASP A 214 -15.51 -0.51 -24.58
C ASP A 214 -16.29 -1.15 -25.75
N GLU A 215 -16.74 -2.40 -25.59
CA GLU A 215 -17.60 -3.08 -26.55
C GLU A 215 -18.96 -2.42 -26.70
N ALA A 216 -19.60 -1.99 -25.61
CA ALA A 216 -20.86 -1.28 -25.65
C ALA A 216 -20.72 0.07 -26.39
N ILE A 217 -19.64 0.80 -26.12
CA ILE A 217 -19.32 2.06 -26.82
C ILE A 217 -19.07 1.82 -28.30
N LYS A 218 -18.30 0.77 -28.66
CA LYS A 218 -18.06 0.40 -30.06
C LYS A 218 -19.35 0.07 -30.79
N LYS A 219 -20.21 -0.77 -30.18
CA LYS A 219 -21.53 -1.12 -30.74
C LYS A 219 -22.41 0.11 -30.92
N TYR A 220 -22.40 1.04 -29.98
CA TYR A 220 -23.14 2.30 -30.11
C TYR A 220 -22.61 3.16 -31.26
N LYS A 221 -21.28 3.33 -31.37
CA LYS A 221 -20.65 4.08 -32.46
C LYS A 221 -20.93 3.47 -33.82
N GLN A 222 -20.80 2.15 -33.96
CA GLN A 222 -21.13 1.42 -35.19
C GLN A 222 -22.59 1.65 -35.60
N LYS A 223 -23.54 1.45 -34.68
CA LYS A 223 -24.96 1.74 -34.94
C LYS A 223 -25.18 3.19 -35.34
N LYS A 224 -24.51 4.13 -34.69
CA LYS A 224 -24.60 5.56 -35.03
C LYS A 224 -24.07 5.86 -36.43
N GLU A 225 -22.97 5.25 -36.82
CA GLU A 225 -22.37 5.39 -38.16
C GLU A 225 -23.24 4.75 -39.24
N GLU A 226 -23.74 3.53 -39.02
CA GLU A 226 -24.65 2.84 -39.94
C GLU A 226 -25.93 3.65 -40.17
N THR A 227 -26.56 4.12 -39.09
CA THR A 227 -27.76 4.95 -39.18
C THR A 227 -27.49 6.27 -39.88
N PHE A 228 -26.36 6.91 -39.58
CA PHE A 228 -25.93 8.11 -40.30
C PHE A 228 -25.73 7.84 -41.78
N GLN A 229 -25.05 6.76 -42.17
CA GLN A 229 -24.83 6.38 -43.56
C GLN A 229 -26.15 6.15 -44.31
N ILE A 230 -27.13 5.49 -43.70
CA ILE A 230 -28.45 5.27 -44.32
C ILE A 230 -29.17 6.60 -44.53
N LEU A 231 -29.19 7.46 -43.51
CA LEU A 231 -29.91 8.74 -43.53
C LEU A 231 -29.22 9.82 -44.39
N SER A 232 -27.89 9.76 -44.52
CA SER A 232 -27.08 10.72 -45.28
C SER A 232 -27.01 10.43 -46.78
N LYS A 233 -27.52 9.27 -47.23
CA LYS A 233 -27.52 8.90 -48.67
C LYS A 233 -28.39 9.86 -49.47
N LYS A 234 -27.82 10.33 -50.58
CA LYS A 234 -28.45 11.27 -51.52
C LYS A 234 -28.53 10.67 -52.92
N THR A 235 -29.51 11.11 -53.70
CA THR A 235 -29.64 10.74 -55.11
C THR A 235 -28.60 11.47 -55.97
N LYS A 236 -28.44 11.08 -57.24
CA LYS A 236 -27.50 11.74 -58.19
C LYS A 236 -27.74 13.26 -58.32
N LYS A 237 -28.95 13.74 -58.02
CA LYS A 237 -29.35 15.16 -58.02
C LYS A 237 -29.11 15.85 -56.66
N GLY A 238 -28.52 15.17 -55.67
CA GLY A 238 -28.23 15.71 -54.34
C GLY A 238 -29.41 15.73 -53.37
N GLN A 239 -30.58 15.26 -53.78
CA GLN A 239 -31.77 15.18 -52.92
C GLN A 239 -31.66 13.99 -51.95
N PRO A 240 -32.20 14.07 -50.72
CA PRO A 240 -32.21 12.94 -49.80
C PRO A 240 -32.97 11.75 -50.38
N ASN A 241 -32.48 10.53 -50.15
CA ASN A 241 -33.17 9.33 -50.60
C ASN A 241 -34.28 8.93 -49.62
N LEU A 242 -35.51 9.37 -49.92
CA LEU A 242 -36.68 9.20 -49.04
C LEU A 242 -37.01 7.73 -48.76
N ASN A 243 -36.79 6.83 -49.73
CA ASN A 243 -37.11 5.41 -49.59
C ASN A 243 -36.26 4.75 -48.50
N LEU A 244 -34.96 5.06 -48.45
CA LEU A 244 -34.05 4.55 -47.41
C LEU A 244 -34.38 5.10 -46.02
N GLN A 245 -34.79 6.37 -45.94
CA GLN A 245 -35.23 6.98 -44.68
C GLN A 245 -36.56 6.35 -44.20
N MET A 246 -37.48 6.06 -45.12
CA MET A 246 -38.73 5.39 -44.84
C MET A 246 -38.52 3.94 -44.36
N GLU A 247 -37.63 3.18 -45.01
CA GLU A 247 -37.27 1.83 -44.58
C GLU A 247 -36.67 1.81 -43.16
N TYR A 248 -35.75 2.73 -42.87
CA TYR A 248 -35.19 2.89 -41.53
C TYR A 248 -36.26 3.23 -40.48
N LEU A 249 -37.21 4.12 -40.82
CA LEU A 249 -38.32 4.47 -39.93
C LEU A 249 -39.23 3.27 -39.66
N LEU A 250 -39.59 2.52 -40.71
CA LEU A 250 -40.40 1.30 -40.58
C LEU A 250 -39.68 0.26 -39.71
N GLN A 251 -38.37 0.07 -39.91
CA GLN A 251 -37.55 -0.81 -39.08
C GLN A 251 -37.54 -0.37 -37.60
N LYS A 252 -37.49 0.93 -37.33
CA LYS A 252 -37.53 1.47 -35.96
C LYS A 252 -38.90 1.29 -35.29
N ILE A 253 -39.99 1.41 -36.06
CA ILE A 253 -41.35 1.17 -35.57
C ILE A 253 -41.56 -0.32 -35.25
N THR A 254 -41.16 -1.22 -36.15
CA THR A 254 -41.31 -2.67 -35.93
C THR A 254 -40.46 -3.17 -34.77
N GLN A 255 -39.20 -2.73 -34.65
CA GLN A 255 -38.32 -3.06 -33.52
C GLN A 255 -38.74 -2.38 -32.21
N GLY A 256 -39.39 -1.23 -32.29
CA GLY A 256 -39.91 -0.49 -31.14
C GLY A 256 -41.23 -1.03 -30.60
N ALA A 257 -42.06 -1.63 -31.46
CA ALA A 257 -43.35 -2.22 -31.08
C ALA A 257 -43.23 -3.62 -30.43
N GLY A 258 -42.06 -4.25 -30.50
CA GLY A 258 -41.78 -5.56 -29.89
C GLY A 258 -41.08 -5.51 -28.52
N LYS A 259 -41.08 -4.35 -27.86
CA LYS A 259 -40.56 -4.15 -26.50
C LYS A 259 -41.66 -3.75 -25.54
#